data_AF-A0A929IAZ5-F1
#
_entry.id   AF-A0A929IAZ5-F1
#
_cell.length_a   1.000
_cell.length_b   1.000
_cell.length_c   1.000
_cell.angle_alpha   90.00
_cell.angle_beta   90.00
_cell.angle_gamma   90.00
#
_symmetry.space_group_name_H-M   'P 1'
#
loop_
_entity.id
_entity.type
_entity.pdbx_description
1 polymer ?
#
loop_
_entity_poly.entity_id
_entity_poly.type
_entity_poly.pdbx_seq_one_letter_code
_entity_poly.pdbx_strand_id
1 'polypeptide(L)'
;MNDKFKNLPVDNETRIISRKNTTLGEYDVLYEVWTWDGICAESIIFVTTDVSGFSNAELEQLVRTSGLVKKDSDITFGCPSEGFTLVNFNFEID
;
A
#
# COMPACT_ATOMS: atom_id res chain seq x y z
N MET A 1 11.48 12.04 -9.82
CA MET A 1 10.15 12.10 -9.19
C MET A 1 9.24 11.23 -10.02
N ASN A 2 8.71 10.14 -9.46
CA ASN A 2 7.87 9.21 -10.20
C ASN A 2 6.43 9.74 -10.15
N ASP A 3 6.00 10.39 -11.23
CA ASP A 3 4.67 11.02 -11.40
C ASP A 3 3.51 10.01 -11.38
N LYS A 4 3.82 8.70 -11.41
CA LYS A 4 2.87 7.59 -11.51
C LYS A 4 1.76 7.60 -10.46
N PHE A 5 2.02 8.12 -9.26
CA PHE A 5 1.08 8.07 -8.13
C PHE A 5 0.44 9.42 -7.78
N LYS A 6 0.58 10.45 -8.63
CA LYS A 6 0.04 11.79 -8.33
C LYS A 6 -1.48 11.86 -8.28
N ASN A 7 -2.16 10.93 -8.96
CA ASN A 7 -3.62 10.86 -9.00
C ASN A 7 -4.19 9.89 -7.98
N LEU A 8 -3.40 9.43 -6.99
CA LEU A 8 -3.94 8.52 -6.00
C LEU A 8 -5.05 9.21 -5.19
N PRO A 9 -6.30 8.74 -5.25
CA PRO A 9 -7.35 9.30 -4.42
C PRO A 9 -7.05 8.96 -2.96
N VAL A 10 -7.12 9.97 -2.11
CA VAL A 10 -7.04 9.81 -0.66
C VAL A 10 -8.41 10.16 -0.12
N ASP A 11 -9.03 9.25 0.63
CA ASP A 11 -10.27 9.55 1.34
C ASP A 11 -10.06 10.76 2.26
N ASN A 12 -10.98 11.72 2.24
CA ASN A 12 -10.84 12.99 2.97
C ASN A 12 -10.69 12.80 4.49
N GLU A 13 -11.12 11.66 5.02
CA GLU A 13 -11.02 11.29 6.44
C GLU A 13 -9.71 10.56 6.77
N THR A 14 -8.98 10.10 5.75
CA THR A 14 -7.69 9.43 5.93
C THR A 14 -6.58 10.46 5.94
N ARG A 15 -5.86 10.55 7.06
CA ARG A 15 -4.72 11.45 7.19
C ARG A 15 -3.43 10.72 6.89
N ILE A 16 -2.79 11.10 5.79
CA ILE A 16 -1.46 10.59 5.43
C ILE A 16 -0.41 11.20 6.37
N ILE A 17 0.25 10.35 7.16
CA ILE A 17 1.35 10.70 8.07
C ILE A 17 2.66 10.77 7.29
N SER A 18 2.89 9.80 6.41
CA SER A 18 4.09 9.71 5.59
C SER A 18 3.77 9.10 4.23
N ARG A 19 4.47 9.56 3.20
CA ARG A 19 4.34 9.06 1.83
C ARG A 19 5.71 9.09 1.17
N LYS A 20 6.15 7.95 0.65
CA LYS A 20 7.48 7.79 0.06
C LYS A 20 7.45 6.85 -1.14
N ASN A 21 7.90 7.36 -2.29
CA ASN A 21 8.18 6.51 -3.44
C ASN A 21 9.39 5.63 -3.13
N THR A 22 9.23 4.33 -3.29
CA THR A 22 10.28 3.33 -3.06
C THR A 22 10.17 2.23 -4.10
N THR A 23 11.09 1.28 -4.06
CA THR A 23 11.05 0.09 -4.90
C THR A 23 10.91 -1.14 -4.02
N LEU A 24 10.04 -2.06 -4.41
CA LEU A 24 9.92 -3.38 -3.79
C LEU A 24 10.41 -4.42 -4.79
N GLY A 25 11.65 -4.87 -4.62
CA GLY A 25 12.32 -5.67 -5.65
C GLY A 25 12.51 -4.83 -6.92
N GLU A 26 11.89 -5.26 -8.01
CA GLU A 26 11.93 -4.59 -9.31
C GLU A 26 10.74 -3.66 -9.56
N TYR A 27 9.78 -3.60 -8.63
CA TYR A 27 8.54 -2.83 -8.78
C TYR A 27 8.66 -1.45 -8.16
N ASP A 28 8.26 -0.41 -8.90
CA ASP A 28 8.02 0.91 -8.35
C ASP A 28 6.76 0.87 -7.47
N VAL A 29 6.89 1.25 -6.20
CA VAL A 29 5.77 1.28 -5.26
C VAL A 29 5.73 2.61 -4.49
N LEU A 30 4.55 2.97 -4.03
CA LEU A 30 4.38 4.07 -3.09
C LEU A 30 4.13 3.46 -1.71
N TYR A 31 4.99 3.76 -0.75
CA TYR A 31 4.78 3.40 0.64
C TYR A 31 4.14 4.56 1.37
N GLU A 32 3.04 4.30 2.07
CA GLU A 32 2.27 5.27 2.81
C GLU A 32 2.07 4.81 4.25
N VAL A 33 2.08 5.77 5.17
CA VAL A 33 1.66 5.58 6.55
C VAL A 33 0.51 6.54 6.75
N TRP A 34 -0.62 6.05 7.24
CA TRP A 34 -1.82 6.84 7.42
C TRP A 34 -2.48 6.53 8.75
N THR A 35 -3.33 7.46 9.17
CA THR A 35 -4.25 7.27 10.27
C THR A 35 -5.67 7.57 9.83
N TRP A 36 -6.60 6.73 10.26
CA TRP A 36 -8.02 6.86 10.01
C TRP A 36 -8.77 6.41 11.26
N ASP A 37 -9.60 7.29 11.80
CA ASP A 37 -10.46 7.02 12.97
C ASP A 37 -9.72 6.41 14.19
N GLY A 38 -8.50 6.88 14.47
CA GLY A 38 -7.67 6.37 15.58
C GLY A 38 -6.94 5.05 15.28
N ILE A 39 -7.04 4.54 14.05
CA ILE A 39 -6.25 3.41 13.57
C ILE A 39 -5.08 3.95 12.76
N CYS A 40 -3.86 3.55 13.10
CA CYS A 40 -2.66 3.77 12.31
C CYS A 40 -2.36 2.53 11.48
N ALA A 41 -2.04 2.70 10.21
CA ALA A 41 -1.69 1.61 9.33
C ALA A 41 -0.71 2.06 8.24
N GLU A 42 -0.12 1.07 7.59
CA GLU A 42 0.81 1.23 6.50
C GLU A 42 0.21 0.67 5.21
N SER A 43 0.55 1.26 4.08
CA SER A 43 0.12 0.79 2.77
C SER A 43 1.26 0.77 1.79
N ILE A 44 1.31 -0.26 0.96
CA ILE A 44 2.12 -0.28 -0.26
C ILE A 44 1.18 -0.24 -1.45
N ILE A 45 1.47 0.66 -2.36
CA ILE A 45 0.63 0.93 -3.50
C ILE A 45 1.41 0.58 -4.76
N PHE A 46 0.82 -0.28 -5.56
CA PHE A 46 1.32 -0.71 -6.85
C PHE A 46 0.50 -0.07 -7.96
N VAL A 47 1.14 0.14 -9.12
CA VAL A 47 0.39 0.40 -10.34
C VAL A 47 -0.23 -0.92 -10.78
N THR A 48 -1.56 -0.98 -10.94
CA THR A 48 -2.28 -2.24 -11.24
C THR A 48 -1.77 -2.88 -12.53
N THR A 49 -1.30 -2.12 -13.52
CA THR A 49 -0.71 -2.68 -14.73
C THR A 49 0.55 -3.50 -14.43
N ASP A 50 1.39 -3.04 -13.51
CA ASP A 50 2.67 -3.66 -13.16
C ASP A 50 2.45 -4.99 -12.40
N VAL A 51 1.32 -5.10 -11.69
CA VAL A 51 0.93 -6.28 -10.91
C VAL A 51 -0.31 -7.00 -11.44
N SER A 52 -0.75 -6.69 -12.66
CA SER A 52 -2.00 -7.22 -13.25
C SER A 52 -2.01 -8.74 -13.42
N GLY A 53 -0.83 -9.36 -13.51
CA GLY A 53 -0.67 -10.81 -13.56
C GLY A 53 -0.58 -11.48 -12.20
N PHE A 54 -0.53 -10.72 -11.10
CA PHE A 54 -0.40 -11.25 -9.75
C PHE A 54 -1.76 -11.45 -9.10
N SER A 55 -1.92 -12.59 -8.44
CA SER A 55 -3.05 -12.85 -7.55
C SER A 55 -2.85 -12.10 -6.22
N ASN A 56 -3.93 -11.85 -5.48
CA ASN A 56 -3.85 -11.24 -4.14
C ASN A 56 -2.88 -11.99 -3.22
N ALA A 57 -2.85 -13.33 -3.29
CA ALA A 57 -1.92 -14.15 -2.51
C ALA A 57 -0.45 -13.92 -2.90
N GLU A 58 -0.15 -13.71 -4.18
CA GLU A 58 1.22 -13.45 -4.64
C GLU A 58 1.67 -12.04 -4.26
N LEU A 59 0.76 -11.06 -4.34
CA LEU A 59 0.99 -9.71 -3.83
C LEU A 59 1.22 -9.71 -2.32
N GLU A 60 0.43 -10.48 -1.57
CA GLU A 60 0.62 -10.65 -0.13
C GLU A 60 2.02 -11.18 0.17
N GLN A 61 2.43 -12.24 -0.53
CA GLN A 61 3.73 -12.86 -0.35
C GLN A 61 4.87 -11.90 -0.72
N LEU A 62 4.73 -11.13 -1.79
CA LEU A 62 5.71 -10.11 -2.20
C LEU A 62 5.88 -9.06 -1.09
N VAL A 63 4.77 -8.54 -0.58
CA VAL A 63 4.76 -7.53 0.48
C VAL A 63 5.27 -8.10 1.80
N ARG A 64 4.95 -9.35 2.17
CA ARG A 64 5.56 -10.02 3.34
C ARG A 64 7.06 -10.24 3.18
N THR A 65 7.53 -10.53 1.96
CA THR A 65 8.96 -10.71 1.66
C THR A 65 9.75 -9.40 1.79
N SER A 66 9.08 -8.25 1.74
CA SER A 66 9.72 -6.94 1.98
C SER A 66 10.31 -6.78 3.39
N GLY A 67 9.82 -7.54 4.36
CA GLY A 67 10.14 -7.37 5.78
C GLY A 67 9.44 -6.18 6.45
N LEU A 68 8.56 -5.45 5.74
CA LEU A 68 7.79 -4.33 6.29
C LEU A 68 6.56 -4.81 7.09
N VAL A 69 5.99 -5.95 6.70
CA VAL A 69 4.79 -6.51 7.35
C VAL A 69 5.19 -7.24 8.63
N LYS A 70 4.54 -6.90 9.76
CA LYS A 70 4.66 -7.67 11.01
C LYS A 70 4.08 -9.07 10.82
N LYS A 71 4.70 -10.09 11.42
CA LYS A 71 4.29 -11.51 11.23
C LYS A 71 2.80 -11.74 11.49
N ASP A 72 2.26 -11.08 12.51
CA ASP A 72 0.87 -11.21 12.95
C ASP A 72 -0.05 -10.12 12.40
N SER A 73 0.42 -9.31 11.45
CA SER A 73 -0.45 -8.32 10.81
C SER A 73 -1.37 -8.98 9.79
N ASP A 74 -2.63 -8.59 9.86
CA ASP A 74 -3.57 -8.73 8.77
C ASP A 74 -3.15 -7.85 7.58
N ILE A 75 -3.44 -8.33 6.39
CA ILE A 75 -3.24 -7.62 5.13
C ILE A 75 -4.60 -7.46 4.47
N THR A 76 -4.93 -6.25 4.05
CA THR A 76 -6.13 -5.99 3.26
C THR A 76 -5.78 -5.34 1.93
N PHE A 77 -6.60 -5.60 0.92
CA PHE A 77 -6.38 -5.10 -0.43
C PHE A 77 -7.43 -4.03 -0.75
N GLY A 78 -6.96 -2.82 -1.05
CA GLY A 78 -7.77 -1.73 -1.58
C GLY A 78 -7.62 -1.63 -3.09
N CYS A 79 -8.72 -1.38 -3.79
CA CYS A 79 -8.70 -1.05 -5.21
C CYS A 79 -9.34 0.33 -5.40
N PRO A 80 -8.57 1.43 -5.27
CA PRO A 80 -9.06 2.75 -5.63
C PRO A 80 -9.30 2.74 -7.14
N SER A 81 -10.37 3.38 -7.55
CA SER A 81 -11.02 3.24 -8.86
C SER A 81 -10.21 3.72 -10.09
N GLU A 82 -8.87 3.77 -10.03
CA GLU A 82 -8.00 4.41 -11.02
C GLU A 82 -6.74 3.57 -11.37
N GLY A 83 -6.81 2.24 -11.29
CA GLY A 83 -5.71 1.38 -11.75
C GLY A 83 -4.50 1.37 -10.80
N PHE A 84 -4.76 1.55 -9.51
CA PHE A 84 -3.78 1.29 -8.45
C PHE A 84 -4.27 0.15 -7.56
N THR A 85 -3.33 -0.61 -7.03
CA THR A 85 -3.59 -1.69 -6.08
C THR A 85 -2.95 -1.31 -4.76
N LEU A 86 -3.77 -1.08 -3.74
CA LEU A 86 -3.33 -0.80 -2.37
C LEU A 86 -3.27 -2.10 -1.58
N VAL A 87 -2.19 -2.28 -0.86
CA VAL A 87 -1.99 -3.37 0.09
C VAL A 87 -1.76 -2.73 1.44
N ASN A 88 -2.75 -2.78 2.30
CA ASN A 88 -2.74 -2.18 3.63
C ASN A 88 -2.34 -3.24 4.66
N PHE A 89 -1.50 -2.87 5.61
CA PHE A 89 -0.95 -3.76 6.64
C PHE A 89 -0.52 -2.95 7.88
N ASN A 90 -0.09 -3.66 8.92
CA ASN A 90 0.31 -3.16 10.23
C ASN A 90 -0.77 -2.28 10.87
N PHE A 91 -2.02 -2.74 10.89
CA PHE A 91 -3.11 -2.04 11.56
C PHE A 91 -2.89 -2.04 13.08
N GLU A 92 -2.73 -0.85 13.64
CA GLU A 92 -2.56 -0.61 15.06
C GLU A 92 -3.57 0.43 15.54
N ILE A 93 -4.13 0.21 16.71
CA ILE A 93 -5.00 1.20 17.37
C ILE A 93 -4.08 2.15 18.13
N ASP A 94 -4.18 3.45 17.86
CA ASP A 94 -3.46 4.52 18.57
C ASP A 94 -4.03 4.74 19.99
#